data_AF-A0A7S1T6G0-F1
#
_entry.id   AF-A0A7S1T6G0-F1
#
_cell.length_a   1.000
_cell.length_b   1.000
_cell.length_c   1.000
_cell.angle_alpha   90.00
_cell.angle_beta   90.00
_cell.angle_gamma   90.00
#
_symmetry.space_group_name_H-M   'P 1'
#
loop_
_entity.id
_entity.type
_entity.pdbx_description
1 polymer ?
#
loop_
_entity_poly.entity_id
_entity_poly.type
_entity_poly.pdbx_seq_one_letter_code
_entity_poly.pdbx_strand_id
1 'polypeptide(L)'
;MVAVQRISQLKVGFNYCPPGASASANPLRTRRGFNVFLCTRDRSNLMIFFNFGWKFIDVGPMSTSDLRMLSLNRFHLVSDCVERVLCALTHCEKILAPFPYESDSRKFGISEVFKVLNRLSTLSRRGTLTAITGAQECLDIFCGFVVTPELKNELTHVVSSAWSIAADDLLYIQKSGKPKLETDAKGEMRLGRATLSTPPGQVGLPQLALNKHTLRYLEIIARALEENEPLLLCGETGVGKTTIVQNLSSAVGSRLSVVNLSRESDPSILLGTFHPVDIQRELVALGREFENAFG
;
A
#
# COMPACT_ATOMS: atom_id res chain seq x y z
N MET A 1 -15.86 -0.20 13.72
CA MET A 1 -16.95 0.66 14.22
C MET A 1 -16.68 2.10 13.80
N VAL A 2 -17.69 2.78 13.27
CA VAL A 2 -17.62 4.19 12.88
C VAL A 2 -18.50 4.97 13.85
N ALA A 3 -17.95 5.98 14.54
CA ALA A 3 -18.71 6.89 15.37
C ALA A 3 -18.91 8.20 14.62
N VAL A 4 -20.15 8.70 14.62
CA VAL A 4 -20.52 9.94 13.93
C VAL A 4 -21.11 10.91 14.92
N GLN A 5 -20.63 12.16 14.91
CA GLN A 5 -21.25 13.22 15.67
C GLN A 5 -21.28 14.56 14.92
N ARG A 6 -22.46 15.20 14.98
CA ARG A 6 -22.63 16.59 14.55
C ARG A 6 -22.28 17.51 15.72
N ILE A 7 -21.23 18.33 15.58
CA ILE A 7 -20.76 19.21 16.68
C ILE A 7 -21.78 20.28 17.08
N SER A 8 -22.79 20.57 16.24
CA SER A 8 -23.91 21.43 16.64
C SER A 8 -24.68 20.91 17.88
N GLN A 9 -24.48 19.65 18.27
CA GLN A 9 -25.04 19.04 19.48
C GLN A 9 -24.01 18.82 20.59
N LEU A 10 -22.72 19.08 20.34
CA LEU A 10 -21.67 19.12 21.36
C LEU A 10 -21.78 20.45 22.13
N LYS A 11 -22.47 20.44 23.27
CA LYS A 11 -22.27 21.45 24.32
C LYS A 11 -20.93 21.19 25.02
N VAL A 12 -19.83 21.25 24.28
CA VAL A 12 -18.49 21.14 24.85
C VAL A 12 -17.69 22.33 24.36
N GLY A 13 -17.56 23.32 25.23
CA GLY A 13 -16.48 24.27 25.12
C GLY A 13 -15.18 23.51 25.32
N PHE A 14 -14.43 23.29 24.24
CA PHE A 14 -13.02 22.90 24.35
C PHE A 14 -12.24 24.11 24.87
N ASN A 15 -12.35 24.37 26.18
CA ASN A 15 -11.37 25.18 26.90
C ASN A 15 -10.25 24.27 27.36
N TYR A 16 -9.53 23.66 26.42
CA TYR A 16 -8.23 23.07 26.73
C TYR A 16 -7.20 24.19 26.64
N CYS A 17 -6.96 24.86 27.76
CA CYS A 17 -5.83 25.78 27.89
C CYS A 17 -4.64 24.93 28.36
N PRO A 18 -3.62 24.66 27.53
CA PRO A 18 -2.45 23.93 28.00
C PRO A 18 -1.79 24.71 29.15
N PRO A 19 -1.26 24.04 30.18
CA PRO A 19 -0.63 24.71 31.32
C PRO A 19 0.56 25.53 30.80
N GLY A 20 0.41 26.86 30.80
CA GLY A 20 1.39 27.82 30.26
C GLY A 20 0.90 28.68 29.09
N ALA A 21 -0.29 28.46 28.53
CA ALA A 21 -0.84 29.35 27.50
C ALA A 21 -1.38 30.66 28.10
N SER A 22 -0.84 31.78 27.61
CA SER A 22 -1.34 33.12 27.92
C SER A 22 -2.85 33.24 27.65
N ALA A 23 -3.55 34.03 28.47
CA ALA A 23 -5.01 34.22 28.47
C ALA A 23 -5.60 34.86 27.18
N SER A 24 -4.84 34.95 26.09
CA SER A 24 -5.24 35.57 24.81
C SER A 24 -5.63 34.56 23.71
N ALA A 25 -5.57 33.25 23.96
CA ALA A 25 -5.97 32.26 22.96
C ALA A 25 -7.50 32.14 22.90
N ASN A 26 -8.12 32.75 21.88
CA ASN A 26 -9.55 32.59 21.61
C ASN A 26 -9.88 31.11 21.30
N PRO A 27 -10.86 30.49 21.96
CA PRO A 27 -11.27 29.13 21.64
C PRO A 27 -11.82 29.09 20.21
N LEU A 28 -11.29 28.15 19.41
CA LEU A 28 -11.71 27.96 18.02
C LEU A 28 -13.20 27.61 17.96
N ARG A 29 -14.02 28.46 17.34
CA ARG A 29 -15.44 28.19 17.11
C ARG A 29 -15.63 27.48 15.77
N THR A 30 -16.24 26.31 15.80
CA THR A 30 -16.59 25.57 14.58
C THR A 30 -17.71 26.29 13.81
N ARG A 31 -17.55 26.47 12.49
CA ARG A 31 -18.60 27.01 11.62
C ARG A 31 -19.67 25.95 11.27
N ARG A 32 -20.83 26.40 10.77
CA ARG A 32 -21.88 25.49 10.27
C ARG A 32 -21.32 24.59 9.17
N GLY A 33 -21.62 23.28 9.25
CA GLY A 33 -21.14 22.26 8.29
C GLY A 33 -19.98 21.40 8.80
N PHE A 34 -19.36 21.73 9.93
CA PHE A 34 -18.29 20.94 10.52
C PHE A 34 -18.83 19.65 11.17
N ASN A 35 -18.36 18.49 10.71
CA ASN A 35 -18.73 17.16 11.21
C ASN A 35 -17.46 16.38 11.54
N VAL A 36 -17.50 15.56 12.60
CA VAL A 36 -16.38 14.68 12.97
C VAL A 36 -16.83 13.23 12.87
N PHE A 37 -15.99 12.45 12.21
CA PHE A 37 -16.13 11.01 12.06
C PHE A 37 -14.92 10.34 12.70
N LEU A 38 -15.15 9.32 13.51
CA LEU A 38 -14.09 8.54 14.14
C LEU A 38 -14.23 7.07 13.72
N CYS A 39 -13.15 6.48 13.23
CA CYS A 39 -13.10 5.06 12.88
C CYS A 39 -12.15 4.34 13.83
N THR A 40 -12.62 3.32 14.53
CA THR A 40 -11.77 2.47 15.38
C THR A 40 -12.09 0.99 15.23
N ARG A 41 -11.05 0.17 15.40
CA ARG A 41 -11.14 -1.29 15.56
C ARG A 41 -11.19 -1.71 17.03
N ASP A 42 -10.67 -0.88 17.92
CA ASP A 42 -10.62 -1.12 19.36
C ASP A 42 -11.79 -0.43 20.08
N ARG A 43 -12.50 -1.19 20.91
CA ARG A 43 -13.66 -0.74 21.68
C ARG A 43 -13.33 -0.32 23.11
N SER A 44 -12.13 -0.66 23.60
CA SER A 44 -11.78 -0.52 25.02
C SER A 44 -11.75 0.93 25.50
N ASN A 45 -11.36 1.88 24.65
CA ASN A 45 -11.26 3.31 24.99
C ASN A 45 -12.45 4.17 24.56
N LEU A 46 -13.61 3.56 24.27
CA LEU A 46 -14.78 4.31 23.78
C LEU A 46 -15.59 5.01 24.87
N MET A 47 -15.36 4.67 26.14
CA MET A 47 -16.09 5.21 27.31
C MET A 47 -16.12 6.74 27.33
N ILE A 48 -15.04 7.38 26.91
CA ILE A 48 -14.95 8.85 26.84
C ILE A 48 -16.00 9.40 25.86
N PHE A 49 -16.25 8.73 24.74
CA PHE A 49 -17.16 9.19 23.69
C PHE A 49 -18.64 8.93 24.00
N PHE A 50 -18.98 7.91 24.79
CA PHE A 50 -20.39 7.62 25.15
C PHE A 50 -21.05 8.80 25.88
N ASN A 51 -20.30 9.51 26.72
CA ASN A 51 -20.80 10.66 27.49
C ASN A 51 -21.05 11.90 26.62
N PHE A 52 -20.57 11.92 25.38
CA PHE A 52 -20.68 13.10 24.52
C PHE A 52 -21.78 13.00 23.46
N GLY A 53 -22.55 11.91 23.38
CA GLY A 53 -23.66 11.79 22.42
C GLY A 53 -23.24 11.34 21.01
N TRP A 54 -22.16 10.58 20.91
CA TRP A 54 -21.73 9.95 19.66
C TRP A 54 -22.72 8.86 19.22
N LYS A 55 -23.02 8.79 17.93
CA LYS A 55 -23.73 7.66 17.33
C LYS A 55 -22.73 6.62 16.88
N PHE A 56 -22.80 5.42 17.45
CA PHE A 56 -21.94 4.31 17.09
C PHE A 56 -22.61 3.44 16.02
N ILE A 57 -21.90 3.22 14.92
CA ILE A 57 -22.29 2.31 13.85
C ILE A 57 -21.30 1.16 13.87
N ASP A 58 -21.79 -0.02 14.18
CA ASP A 58 -20.96 -1.21 14.03
C ASP A 58 -20.87 -1.57 12.56
N VAL A 59 -19.63 -1.73 12.09
CA VAL A 59 -19.34 -2.12 10.72
C VAL A 59 -18.68 -3.48 10.83
N GLY A 60 -19.48 -4.52 10.54
CA GLY A 60 -19.01 -5.90 10.49
C GLY A 60 -18.02 -6.13 9.36
N PRO A 61 -17.39 -7.31 9.31
CA PRO A 61 -16.59 -7.70 8.16
C PRO A 61 -17.46 -7.67 6.91
N MET A 62 -16.87 -7.25 5.80
CA MET A 62 -17.59 -7.18 4.53
C MET A 62 -17.96 -8.58 4.05
N SER A 63 -19.22 -8.80 3.69
CA SER A 63 -19.66 -10.11 3.24
C SER A 63 -19.05 -10.46 1.88
N THR A 64 -18.93 -11.75 1.58
CA THR A 64 -18.46 -12.23 0.27
C THR A 64 -19.38 -11.78 -0.86
N SER A 65 -20.69 -11.66 -0.60
CA SER A 65 -21.67 -11.13 -1.55
C SER A 65 -21.45 -9.66 -1.86
N ASP A 66 -21.16 -8.83 -0.85
CA ASP A 66 -20.85 -7.41 -1.04
C ASP A 66 -19.53 -7.25 -1.80
N LEU A 67 -18.53 -8.08 -1.48
CA LEU A 67 -17.23 -8.09 -2.15
C LEU A 67 -17.36 -8.44 -3.62
N ARG A 68 -18.19 -9.44 -3.93
CA ARG A 68 -18.54 -9.82 -5.29
C ARG A 68 -19.23 -8.67 -6.02
N MET A 69 -20.26 -8.06 -5.43
CA MET A 69 -21.00 -6.96 -6.04
C MET A 69 -20.09 -5.76 -6.34
N LEU A 70 -19.27 -5.34 -5.38
CA LEU A 70 -18.33 -4.22 -5.56
C LEU A 70 -17.27 -4.55 -6.60
N SER A 71 -16.78 -5.79 -6.63
CA SER A 71 -15.80 -6.23 -7.63
C SER A 71 -16.39 -6.21 -9.04
N LEU A 72 -17.58 -6.78 -9.24
CA LEU A 72 -18.26 -6.79 -10.55
C LEU A 72 -18.62 -5.40 -11.03
N ASN A 73 -19.04 -4.50 -10.14
CA ASN A 73 -19.41 -3.14 -10.50
C ASN A 73 -18.19 -2.29 -10.88
N ARG A 74 -17.05 -2.50 -10.21
CA ARG A 74 -15.81 -1.74 -10.47
C ARG A 74 -14.98 -2.29 -11.63
N PHE A 75 -14.95 -3.61 -11.81
CA PHE A 75 -14.02 -4.30 -12.70
C PHE A 75 -14.73 -5.02 -13.86
N HIS A 76 -15.46 -4.25 -14.66
CA HIS A 76 -16.23 -4.79 -15.80
C HIS A 76 -15.37 -5.53 -16.82
N LEU A 77 -14.11 -5.13 -17.01
CA LEU A 77 -13.20 -5.71 -18.01
C LEU A 77 -12.73 -7.13 -17.65
N VAL A 78 -12.81 -7.50 -16.36
CA VAL A 78 -12.34 -8.78 -15.83
C VAL A 78 -13.41 -9.43 -14.95
N SER A 79 -14.69 -9.21 -15.29
CA SER A 79 -15.84 -9.79 -14.58
C SER A 79 -15.72 -11.31 -14.46
N ASP A 80 -15.24 -11.96 -15.52
CA ASP A 80 -15.09 -13.40 -15.61
C ASP A 80 -13.97 -13.94 -14.70
N CYS A 81 -13.05 -13.07 -14.28
CA CYS A 81 -12.00 -13.41 -13.33
C CYS A 81 -12.44 -13.22 -11.88
N VAL A 82 -13.48 -12.43 -11.59
CA VAL A 82 -13.90 -12.10 -10.22
C VAL A 82 -14.21 -13.36 -9.42
N GLU A 83 -14.99 -14.30 -9.98
CA GLU A 83 -15.31 -15.56 -9.29
C GLU A 83 -14.07 -16.40 -8.99
N ARG A 84 -13.11 -16.44 -9.93
CA ARG A 84 -11.87 -17.21 -9.76
C ARG A 84 -11.02 -16.62 -8.63
N VAL A 85 -10.90 -15.28 -8.59
CA VAL A 85 -10.15 -14.56 -7.55
C VAL A 85 -10.79 -14.75 -6.18
N LEU A 86 -12.12 -14.64 -6.08
CA LEU A 86 -12.86 -14.84 -4.82
C LEU A 86 -12.79 -16.30 -4.35
N CYS A 87 -12.93 -17.26 -5.27
CA CYS A 87 -12.77 -18.67 -4.96
C CYS A 87 -11.37 -18.95 -4.42
N ALA A 88 -10.32 -18.47 -5.09
CA ALA A 88 -8.94 -18.62 -4.60
C ALA A 88 -8.75 -18.00 -3.21
N LEU A 89 -9.22 -16.75 -3.01
CA LEU A 89 -9.10 -16.05 -1.72
C LEU A 89 -9.73 -16.85 -0.57
N THR A 90 -10.97 -17.29 -0.73
CA THR A 90 -11.71 -18.02 0.32
C THR A 90 -11.07 -19.34 0.70
N HIS A 91 -10.44 -20.03 -0.26
CA HIS A 91 -9.72 -21.27 0.02
C HIS A 91 -8.34 -21.01 0.64
N CYS A 92 -7.61 -20.00 0.17
CA CYS A 92 -6.36 -19.57 0.80
C CYS A 92 -6.59 -19.13 2.26
N GLU A 93 -7.67 -18.40 2.55
CA GLU A 93 -8.02 -17.98 3.90
C GLU A 93 -8.25 -19.17 4.84
N LYS A 94 -8.94 -20.22 4.36
CA LYS A 94 -9.16 -21.45 5.14
C LYS A 94 -7.86 -22.17 5.48
N ILE A 95 -6.91 -22.23 4.55
CA ILE A 95 -5.60 -22.87 4.75
C ILE A 95 -4.74 -22.07 5.74
N LEU A 96 -4.82 -20.74 5.71
CA LEU A 96 -4.04 -19.88 6.60
C LEU A 96 -4.65 -19.70 7.99
N ALA A 97 -5.95 -19.96 8.16
CA ALA A 97 -6.65 -19.80 9.43
C ALA A 97 -5.99 -20.50 10.64
N PRO A 98 -5.40 -21.71 10.52
CA PRO A 98 -4.73 -22.41 11.62
C PRO A 98 -3.40 -21.77 12.07
N PHE A 99 -2.83 -20.83 11.30
CA PHE A 99 -1.52 -20.23 11.57
C PHE A 99 -1.63 -18.73 11.94
N PRO A 100 -2.31 -18.32 13.03
CA PRO A 100 -2.60 -16.91 13.31
C PRO A 100 -1.42 -16.11 13.90
N TYR A 101 -0.30 -16.75 14.28
CA TYR A 101 0.83 -16.11 14.98
C TYR A 101 2.21 -16.34 14.36
N GLU A 102 2.28 -16.92 13.18
CA GLU A 102 3.54 -17.11 12.46
C GLU A 102 3.78 -15.96 11.48
N SER A 103 5.04 -15.83 11.00
CA SER A 103 5.43 -14.90 9.94
C SER A 103 4.59 -15.03 8.67
N ASP A 104 3.90 -16.17 8.52
CA ASP A 104 3.03 -16.53 7.40
C ASP A 104 1.54 -16.18 7.67
N SER A 105 1.23 -15.36 8.68
CA SER A 105 -0.14 -14.98 9.03
C SER A 105 -0.55 -13.62 8.45
N ARG A 106 -1.51 -13.61 7.52
CA ARG A 106 -2.10 -12.38 6.97
C ARG A 106 -3.62 -12.51 6.89
N LYS A 107 -4.34 -11.56 7.48
CA LYS A 107 -5.78 -11.45 7.25
C LYS A 107 -6.03 -10.89 5.85
N PHE A 108 -6.75 -11.65 5.05
CA PHE A 108 -7.22 -11.20 3.75
C PHE A 108 -8.39 -10.23 3.89
N GLY A 109 -8.46 -9.24 3.00
CA GLY A 109 -9.58 -8.34 2.90
C GLY A 109 -9.83 -7.88 1.46
N ILE A 110 -10.65 -6.84 1.34
CA ILE A 110 -10.97 -6.22 0.05
C ILE A 110 -9.73 -5.74 -0.72
N SER A 111 -8.69 -5.35 0.00
CA SER A 111 -7.44 -4.86 -0.56
C SER A 111 -6.78 -5.89 -1.47
N GLU A 112 -6.67 -7.15 -1.04
CA GLU A 112 -5.99 -8.18 -1.83
C GLU A 112 -6.77 -8.51 -3.10
N VAL A 113 -8.10 -8.60 -3.01
CA VAL A 113 -8.96 -8.80 -4.19
C VAL A 113 -8.81 -7.65 -5.17
N PHE A 114 -8.87 -6.41 -4.69
CA PHE A 114 -8.78 -5.24 -5.56
C PHE A 114 -7.39 -5.09 -6.18
N LYS A 115 -6.31 -5.42 -5.46
CA LYS A 115 -4.96 -5.47 -6.03
C LYS A 115 -4.88 -6.48 -7.17
N VAL A 116 -5.37 -7.71 -6.97
CA VAL A 116 -5.40 -8.73 -8.04
C VAL A 116 -6.22 -8.21 -9.22
N LEU A 117 -7.45 -7.73 -8.99
CA LEU A 117 -8.33 -7.28 -10.08
C LEU A 117 -7.79 -6.05 -10.83
N ASN A 118 -7.10 -5.12 -10.16
CA ASN A 118 -6.37 -4.03 -10.81
C ASN A 118 -5.30 -4.59 -11.75
N ARG A 119 -4.46 -5.51 -11.23
CA ARG A 119 -3.40 -6.17 -12.02
C ARG A 119 -3.95 -6.90 -13.24
N LEU A 120 -5.03 -7.67 -13.07
CA LEU A 120 -5.69 -8.37 -14.16
C LEU A 120 -6.29 -7.40 -15.18
N SER A 121 -6.85 -6.28 -14.73
CA SER A 121 -7.39 -5.24 -15.63
C SER A 121 -6.30 -4.61 -16.47
N THR A 122 -5.11 -4.39 -15.91
CA THR A 122 -3.93 -3.93 -16.67
C THR A 122 -3.48 -4.96 -17.70
N LEU A 123 -3.43 -6.25 -17.35
CA LEU A 123 -3.10 -7.32 -18.30
C LEU A 123 -4.15 -7.46 -19.40
N SER A 124 -5.43 -7.33 -19.06
CA SER A 124 -6.54 -7.40 -20.02
C SER A 124 -6.49 -6.24 -21.02
N ARG A 125 -6.23 -5.01 -20.56
CA ARG A 125 -6.03 -3.84 -21.43
C ARG A 125 -4.85 -4.02 -22.40
N ARG A 126 -3.83 -4.79 -22.02
CA ARG A 126 -2.66 -5.09 -22.86
C ARG A 126 -2.86 -6.30 -23.77
N GLY A 127 -3.95 -7.05 -23.62
CA GLY A 127 -4.18 -8.30 -24.34
C GLY A 127 -3.24 -9.44 -23.91
N THR A 128 -2.60 -9.34 -22.74
CA THR A 128 -1.67 -10.36 -22.23
C THR A 128 -2.26 -11.22 -21.12
N LEU A 129 -3.53 -11.00 -20.77
CA LEU A 129 -4.23 -11.78 -19.75
C LEU A 129 -4.49 -13.21 -20.25
N THR A 130 -3.79 -14.15 -19.64
CA THR A 130 -4.00 -15.60 -19.75
C THR A 130 -4.33 -16.19 -18.39
N ALA A 131 -4.80 -17.45 -18.37
CA ALA A 131 -5.00 -18.16 -17.11
C ALA A 131 -3.71 -18.20 -16.27
N ILE A 132 -2.57 -18.49 -16.92
CA ILE A 132 -1.25 -18.58 -16.27
C ILE A 132 -0.87 -17.24 -15.65
N THR A 133 -0.90 -16.15 -16.43
CA THR A 133 -0.54 -14.83 -15.90
C THR A 133 -1.48 -14.40 -14.77
N GLY A 134 -2.78 -14.71 -14.88
CA GLY A 134 -3.74 -14.38 -13.84
C GLY A 134 -3.52 -15.16 -12.54
N ALA A 135 -3.21 -16.46 -12.65
CA ALA A 135 -2.82 -17.27 -11.51
C ALA A 135 -1.52 -16.75 -10.86
N GLN A 136 -0.54 -16.31 -11.66
CA GLN A 136 0.70 -15.72 -11.13
C GLN A 136 0.42 -14.42 -10.35
N GLU A 137 -0.50 -13.55 -10.79
CA GLU A 137 -0.88 -12.35 -10.03
C GLU A 137 -1.58 -12.69 -8.71
N CYS A 138 -2.43 -13.71 -8.71
CA CYS A 138 -3.01 -14.24 -7.46
C CYS A 138 -1.91 -14.76 -6.51
N LEU A 139 -0.94 -15.51 -7.02
CA LEU A 139 0.16 -16.05 -6.20
C LEU A 139 1.03 -14.95 -5.59
N ASP A 140 1.35 -13.91 -6.35
CA ASP A 140 2.17 -12.81 -5.86
C ASP A 140 1.49 -12.06 -4.70
N ILE A 141 0.16 -11.94 -4.72
CA ILE A 141 -0.60 -11.21 -3.69
C ILE A 141 -1.02 -12.10 -2.51
N PHE A 142 -1.53 -13.31 -2.78
CA PHE A 142 -2.05 -14.22 -1.77
C PHE A 142 -0.97 -15.07 -1.11
N CYS A 143 0.13 -15.35 -1.80
CA CYS A 143 1.18 -16.26 -1.34
C CYS A 143 2.55 -15.58 -1.22
N GLY A 144 2.69 -14.32 -1.65
CA GLY A 144 3.97 -13.61 -1.71
C GLY A 144 4.65 -13.41 -0.36
N PHE A 145 3.90 -13.44 0.74
CA PHE A 145 4.42 -13.32 2.10
C PHE A 145 4.80 -14.68 2.73
N VAL A 146 4.39 -15.80 2.12
CA VAL A 146 4.59 -17.14 2.69
C VAL A 146 6.04 -17.58 2.48
N VAL A 147 6.71 -17.87 3.59
CA VAL A 147 8.10 -18.33 3.62
C VAL A 147 8.17 -19.85 3.52
N THR A 148 7.25 -20.56 4.19
CA THR A 148 7.24 -22.02 4.27
C THR A 148 6.93 -22.67 2.91
N PRO A 149 7.82 -23.50 2.35
CA PRO A 149 7.66 -24.03 0.99
C PRO A 149 6.48 -25.01 0.86
N GLU A 150 6.19 -25.81 1.89
CA GLU A 150 5.07 -26.75 1.92
C GLU A 150 3.74 -25.99 1.82
N LEU A 151 3.56 -24.99 2.69
CA LEU A 151 2.39 -24.11 2.70
C LEU A 151 2.24 -23.35 1.38
N LYS A 152 3.36 -22.87 0.82
CA LYS A 152 3.36 -22.20 -0.48
C LYS A 152 2.92 -23.11 -1.62
N ASN A 153 3.31 -24.38 -1.59
CA ASN A 153 2.85 -25.37 -2.58
C ASN A 153 1.35 -25.62 -2.43
N GLU A 154 0.85 -25.79 -1.20
CA GLU A 154 -0.58 -25.99 -0.93
C GLU A 154 -1.44 -24.82 -1.45
N LEU A 155 -1.03 -23.58 -1.15
CA LEU A 155 -1.69 -22.40 -1.68
C LEU A 155 -1.56 -22.31 -3.21
N THR A 156 -0.45 -22.77 -3.78
CA THR A 156 -0.28 -22.83 -5.24
C THR A 156 -1.26 -23.80 -5.88
N HIS A 157 -1.53 -24.95 -5.28
CA HIS A 157 -2.58 -25.87 -5.73
C HIS A 157 -3.98 -25.25 -5.69
N VAL A 158 -4.30 -24.48 -4.65
CA VAL A 158 -5.58 -23.77 -4.57
C VAL A 158 -5.73 -22.75 -5.71
N VAL A 159 -4.71 -21.93 -5.93
CA VAL A 159 -4.75 -20.94 -7.01
C VAL A 159 -4.78 -21.63 -8.38
N SER A 160 -4.00 -22.69 -8.59
CA SER A 160 -3.99 -23.42 -9.86
C SER A 160 -5.37 -24.02 -10.18
N SER A 161 -6.03 -24.59 -9.18
CA SER A 161 -7.39 -25.14 -9.30
C SER A 161 -8.41 -24.05 -9.66
N ALA A 162 -8.37 -22.90 -8.98
CA ALA A 162 -9.26 -21.78 -9.26
C ALA A 162 -9.10 -21.19 -10.69
N TRP A 163 -7.90 -21.30 -11.26
CA TRP A 163 -7.59 -20.84 -12.61
C TRP A 163 -7.61 -21.95 -13.67
N SER A 164 -7.97 -23.18 -13.29
CA SER A 164 -8.02 -24.35 -14.16
C SER A 164 -6.68 -24.66 -14.85
N ILE A 165 -5.60 -24.66 -14.06
CA ILE A 165 -4.22 -24.94 -14.51
C ILE A 165 -3.66 -26.09 -13.67
N ALA A 166 -2.82 -26.94 -14.29
CA ALA A 166 -2.07 -27.94 -13.55
C ALA A 166 -1.11 -27.26 -12.56
N ALA A 167 -1.12 -27.69 -11.31
CA ALA A 167 -0.27 -27.10 -10.28
C ALA A 167 1.22 -27.22 -10.61
N ASP A 168 1.62 -28.34 -11.23
CA ASP A 168 3.00 -28.59 -11.65
C ASP A 168 3.51 -27.55 -12.65
N ASP A 169 2.64 -27.03 -13.53
CA ASP A 169 3.01 -25.96 -14.45
C ASP A 169 3.34 -24.66 -13.71
N LEU A 170 2.51 -24.27 -12.74
CA LEU A 170 2.75 -23.08 -11.93
C LEU A 170 3.97 -23.22 -11.04
N LEU A 171 4.14 -24.40 -10.41
CA LEU A 171 5.33 -24.71 -9.61
C LEU A 171 6.60 -24.71 -10.45
N TYR A 172 6.54 -25.25 -11.67
CA TYR A 172 7.64 -25.20 -12.62
C TYR A 172 7.96 -23.75 -13.02
N ILE A 173 6.97 -22.93 -13.35
CA ILE A 173 7.18 -21.52 -13.69
C ILE A 173 7.82 -20.77 -12.51
N GLN A 174 7.34 -21.00 -11.29
CA GLN A 174 7.93 -20.41 -10.10
C GLN A 174 9.39 -20.88 -9.88
N LYS A 175 9.69 -22.16 -10.09
CA LYS A 175 11.02 -22.74 -9.86
C LYS A 175 12.01 -22.49 -10.97
N SER A 176 11.56 -22.38 -12.22
CA SER A 176 12.39 -22.37 -13.44
C SER A 176 12.38 -21.02 -14.16
N GLY A 177 11.28 -20.25 -14.06
CA GLY A 177 11.13 -18.95 -14.71
C GLY A 177 12.21 -17.95 -14.31
N LYS A 178 12.94 -17.42 -15.30
CA LYS A 178 13.84 -16.28 -15.15
C LYS A 178 13.16 -15.07 -15.80
N PRO A 179 12.77 -14.03 -15.05
CA PRO A 179 12.19 -12.83 -15.63
C PRO A 179 13.17 -12.20 -16.63
N LYS A 180 12.65 -11.74 -17.76
CA LYS A 180 13.44 -11.02 -18.75
C LYS A 180 13.45 -9.52 -18.42
N LEU A 181 14.59 -8.88 -18.62
CA LEU A 181 14.72 -7.44 -18.57
C LEU A 181 14.93 -6.95 -20.00
N GLU A 182 13.99 -6.13 -20.47
CA GLU A 182 14.00 -5.52 -21.79
C GLU A 182 13.80 -4.01 -21.63
N THR A 183 14.48 -3.23 -22.46
CA THR A 183 14.44 -1.77 -22.44
C THR A 183 14.14 -1.30 -23.86
N ASP A 184 13.09 -0.50 -24.03
CA ASP A 184 12.72 0.08 -25.32
C ASP A 184 13.33 1.48 -25.43
N ALA A 185 13.83 1.82 -26.62
CA ALA A 185 14.31 3.15 -26.98
C ALA A 185 13.21 4.23 -26.83
N LYS A 186 11.94 3.81 -26.80
CA LYS A 186 10.77 4.68 -26.58
C LYS A 186 10.52 5.07 -25.11
N GLY A 187 11.38 4.67 -24.18
CA GLY A 187 11.23 5.04 -22.77
C GLY A 187 10.35 4.10 -21.95
N GLU A 188 10.27 2.82 -22.33
CA GLU A 188 9.66 1.77 -21.50
C GLU A 188 10.71 0.78 -21.03
N MET A 189 10.68 0.41 -19.75
CA MET A 189 11.44 -0.71 -19.20
C MET A 189 10.49 -1.85 -18.83
N ARG A 190 10.72 -3.03 -19.38
CA ARG A 190 9.96 -4.26 -19.11
C ARG A 190 10.76 -5.21 -18.23
N LEU A 191 10.23 -5.51 -17.06
CA LEU A 191 10.79 -6.44 -16.08
C LEU A 191 9.80 -7.58 -15.88
N GLY A 192 10.02 -8.70 -16.56
CA GLY A 192 9.10 -9.83 -16.56
C GLY A 192 7.70 -9.40 -17.00
N ARG A 193 6.73 -9.51 -16.09
CA ARG A 193 5.32 -9.11 -16.32
C ARG A 193 5.04 -7.62 -16.12
N ALA A 194 5.97 -6.86 -15.56
CA ALA A 194 5.79 -5.44 -15.27
C ALA A 194 6.36 -4.54 -16.37
N THR A 195 5.68 -3.43 -16.66
CA THR A 195 6.17 -2.37 -17.55
C THR A 195 6.21 -1.03 -16.81
N LEU A 196 7.39 -0.40 -16.77
CA LEU A 196 7.60 0.89 -16.14
C LEU A 196 7.89 1.94 -17.21
N SER A 197 7.19 3.08 -17.11
CA SER A 197 7.52 4.26 -17.90
C SER A 197 8.76 4.92 -17.34
N THR A 198 9.68 5.28 -18.23
CA THR A 198 10.95 5.94 -17.92
C THR A 198 11.02 7.26 -18.66
N PRO A 199 11.66 8.30 -18.10
CA PRO A 199 11.87 9.55 -18.81
C PRO A 199 12.79 9.31 -20.03
N PRO A 200 12.56 10.03 -21.14
CA PRO A 200 13.32 9.84 -22.37
C PRO A 200 14.82 10.06 -22.13
N GLY A 201 15.64 9.12 -22.58
CA GLY A 201 17.11 9.19 -22.48
C GLY A 201 17.71 8.74 -21.14
N GLN A 202 16.91 8.31 -20.16
CA GLN A 202 17.39 7.80 -18.87
C GLN A 202 17.17 6.28 -18.68
N VAL A 203 16.86 5.54 -19.75
CA VAL A 203 16.67 4.08 -19.67
C VAL A 203 18.02 3.41 -19.41
N GLY A 204 18.29 3.10 -18.15
CA GLY A 204 19.50 2.42 -17.71
C GLY A 204 19.24 0.96 -17.37
N LEU A 205 20.26 0.11 -17.55
CA LEU A 205 20.24 -1.21 -16.92
C LEU A 205 20.58 -1.08 -15.43
N PRO A 206 19.95 -1.86 -14.53
CA PRO A 206 20.34 -1.90 -13.13
C PRO A 206 21.82 -2.29 -13.00
N GLN A 207 22.59 -1.55 -12.20
CA GLN A 207 24.00 -1.84 -11.93
C GLN A 207 24.15 -2.94 -10.86
N LEU A 208 23.44 -4.05 -11.05
CA LEU A 208 23.38 -5.19 -10.13
C LEU A 208 23.60 -6.49 -10.90
N ALA A 209 24.12 -7.50 -10.21
CA ALA A 209 24.19 -8.85 -10.77
C ALA A 209 22.78 -9.39 -11.06
N LEU A 210 22.44 -9.51 -12.35
CA LEU A 210 21.14 -9.98 -12.84
C LEU A 210 21.02 -11.50 -12.80
N ASN A 211 21.15 -12.07 -11.61
CA ASN A 211 20.80 -13.46 -11.36
C ASN A 211 19.27 -13.60 -11.27
N LYS A 212 18.80 -14.86 -11.27
CA LYS A 212 17.37 -15.18 -11.23
C LYS A 212 16.64 -14.62 -10.01
N HIS A 213 17.29 -14.67 -8.84
CA HIS A 213 16.70 -14.16 -7.60
C HIS A 213 16.51 -12.64 -7.70
N THR A 214 17.56 -11.90 -8.06
CA THR A 214 17.51 -10.44 -8.24
C THR A 214 16.44 -10.03 -9.23
N LEU A 215 16.36 -10.71 -10.38
CA LEU A 215 15.36 -10.40 -11.41
C LEU A 215 13.93 -10.64 -10.92
N ARG A 216 13.70 -11.67 -10.10
CA ARG A 216 12.38 -11.92 -9.51
C ARG A 216 11.99 -10.85 -8.49
N TYR A 217 12.92 -10.42 -7.64
CA TYR A 217 12.65 -9.29 -6.73
C TYR A 217 12.39 -7.99 -7.50
N LEU A 218 13.18 -7.71 -8.54
CA LEU A 218 12.96 -6.55 -9.41
C LEU A 218 11.59 -6.61 -10.08
N GLU A 219 11.17 -7.77 -10.60
CA GLU A 219 9.84 -7.96 -11.19
C GLU A 219 8.72 -7.68 -10.16
N ILE A 220 8.82 -8.22 -8.94
CA ILE A 220 7.80 -7.99 -7.89
C ILE A 220 7.71 -6.51 -7.53
N ILE A 221 8.85 -5.84 -7.34
CA ILE A 221 8.88 -4.41 -7.02
C ILE A 221 8.33 -3.59 -8.19
N ALA A 222 8.77 -3.89 -9.42
CA ALA A 222 8.29 -3.21 -10.62
C ALA A 222 6.78 -3.39 -10.81
N ARG A 223 6.24 -4.59 -10.55
CA ARG A 223 4.80 -4.85 -10.65
C ARG A 223 4.00 -4.07 -9.63
N ALA A 224 4.51 -3.96 -8.39
CA ALA A 224 3.89 -3.12 -7.37
C ALA A 224 3.93 -1.63 -7.75
N LEU A 225 5.05 -1.14 -8.29
CA LEU A 225 5.18 0.25 -8.75
C LEU A 225 4.21 0.57 -9.90
N GLU A 226 4.09 -0.32 -10.88
CA GLU A 226 3.19 -0.16 -12.02
C GLU A 226 1.72 0.02 -11.61
N GLU A 227 1.28 -0.67 -10.56
CA GLU A 227 -0.09 -0.57 -10.03
C GLU A 227 -0.22 0.41 -8.86
N ASN A 228 0.84 1.15 -8.52
CA ASN A 228 0.90 2.05 -7.36
C ASN A 228 0.51 1.35 -6.04
N GLU A 229 0.95 0.11 -5.86
CA GLU A 229 0.67 -0.69 -4.67
C GLU A 229 1.76 -0.49 -3.60
N PRO A 230 1.37 -0.30 -2.32
CA PRO A 230 2.35 -0.27 -1.23
C PRO A 230 2.97 -1.67 -1.04
N LEU A 231 4.29 -1.71 -0.94
CA LEU A 231 5.11 -2.92 -0.78
C LEU A 231 6.00 -2.80 0.47
N LEU A 232 6.14 -3.89 1.21
CA LEU A 232 7.10 -4.03 2.29
C LEU A 232 8.06 -5.17 1.97
N LEU A 233 9.37 -4.90 1.99
CA LEU A 233 10.41 -5.90 1.77
C LEU A 233 10.98 -6.36 3.12
N CYS A 234 10.69 -7.61 3.50
CA CYS A 234 11.18 -8.23 4.73
C CYS A 234 12.33 -9.21 4.45
N GLY A 235 13.18 -9.45 5.45
CA GLY A 235 14.27 -10.43 5.41
C GLY A 235 15.49 -9.97 6.21
N GLU A 236 16.54 -10.78 6.25
CA GLU A 236 17.79 -10.45 6.98
C GLU A 236 18.44 -9.14 6.52
N THR A 237 19.09 -8.42 7.44
CA THR A 237 19.86 -7.22 7.09
C THR A 237 21.05 -7.58 6.20
N GLY A 238 21.40 -6.72 5.25
CA GLY A 238 22.56 -6.93 4.37
C GLY A 238 22.30 -7.69 3.07
N VAL A 239 21.10 -8.27 2.87
CA VAL A 239 20.75 -8.99 1.62
C VAL A 239 20.46 -8.10 0.40
N GLY A 240 20.72 -6.79 0.49
CA GLY A 240 20.58 -5.86 -0.64
C GLY A 240 19.17 -5.30 -0.89
N LYS A 241 18.25 -5.35 0.08
CA LYS A 241 16.88 -4.76 -0.04
C LYS A 241 16.88 -3.27 -0.38
N THR A 242 17.74 -2.48 0.27
CA THR A 242 17.86 -1.05 -0.02
C THR A 242 18.51 -0.85 -1.39
N THR A 243 19.55 -1.64 -1.66
CA THR A 243 20.34 -1.59 -2.89
C THR A 243 19.49 -1.88 -4.13
N ILE A 244 18.58 -2.86 -4.07
CA ILE A 244 17.72 -3.21 -5.21
C ILE A 244 16.72 -2.10 -5.54
N VAL A 245 16.15 -1.44 -4.52
CA VAL A 245 15.23 -0.31 -4.70
C VAL A 245 15.96 0.90 -5.27
N GLN A 246 17.13 1.23 -4.74
CA GLN A 246 17.98 2.31 -5.25
C GLN A 246 18.35 2.10 -6.71
N ASN A 247 18.82 0.89 -7.06
CA ASN A 247 19.19 0.59 -8.44
C ASN A 247 18.00 0.61 -9.40
N LEU A 248 16.84 0.10 -8.99
CA LEU A 248 15.64 0.17 -9.81
C LEU A 248 15.22 1.62 -10.05
N SER A 249 15.27 2.47 -9.01
CA SER A 249 14.95 3.89 -9.14
C SER A 249 15.88 4.60 -10.13
N SER A 250 17.19 4.33 -10.04
CA SER A 250 18.17 4.88 -10.99
C SER A 250 17.95 4.37 -12.41
N ALA A 251 17.63 3.09 -12.60
CA ALA A 251 17.36 2.49 -13.91
C ALA A 251 16.10 3.08 -14.57
N VAL A 252 15.09 3.40 -13.77
CA VAL A 252 13.82 4.00 -14.21
C VAL A 252 13.92 5.52 -14.37
N GLY A 253 14.98 6.16 -13.86
CA GLY A 253 15.08 7.63 -13.80
C GLY A 253 14.08 8.26 -12.81
N SER A 254 13.64 7.50 -11.80
CA SER A 254 12.70 7.98 -10.78
C SER A 254 13.43 8.59 -9.59
N ARG A 255 12.82 9.59 -8.95
CA ARG A 255 13.34 10.21 -7.73
C ARG A 255 13.03 9.31 -6.52
N LEU A 256 14.07 8.77 -5.90
CA LEU A 256 13.95 8.03 -4.64
C LEU A 256 14.14 8.96 -3.44
N SER A 257 13.11 9.07 -2.61
CA SER A 257 13.20 9.70 -1.29
C SER A 257 13.37 8.62 -0.23
N VAL A 258 14.49 8.66 0.50
CA VAL A 258 14.79 7.71 1.58
C VAL A 258 14.54 8.39 2.92
N VAL A 259 13.68 7.80 3.74
CA VAL A 259 13.46 8.21 5.13
C VAL A 259 13.86 7.05 6.01
N ASN A 260 14.92 7.23 6.80
CA ASN A 260 15.38 6.23 7.75
C ASN A 260 14.56 6.36 9.03
N LEU A 261 13.83 5.31 9.38
CA LEU A 261 13.05 5.25 10.61
C LEU A 261 13.77 4.36 11.62
N SER A 262 13.91 4.87 12.84
CA SER A 262 14.46 4.22 14.03
C SER A 262 13.50 4.45 15.21
N ARG A 263 13.76 3.79 16.35
CA ARG A 263 12.95 4.02 17.58
C ARG A 263 13.05 5.46 18.09
N GLU A 264 14.12 6.16 17.75
CA GLU A 264 14.37 7.56 18.14
C GLU A 264 13.88 8.56 17.10
N SER A 265 13.34 8.09 15.97
CA SER A 265 12.79 8.96 14.93
C SER A 265 11.54 9.67 15.44
N ASP A 266 11.60 10.99 15.50
CA ASP A 266 10.47 11.83 15.85
C ASP A 266 9.40 11.76 14.73
N PRO A 267 8.11 11.56 15.06
CA PRO A 267 6.99 11.67 14.12
C PRO A 267 7.03 12.93 13.25
N SER A 268 7.66 14.00 13.73
CA SER A 268 7.86 15.23 12.98
C SER A 268 8.67 15.05 11.68
N ILE A 269 9.47 13.99 11.55
CA ILE A 269 10.17 13.64 10.30
C ILE A 269 9.17 13.27 9.19
N LEU A 270 8.05 12.64 9.55
CA LEU A 270 7.02 12.20 8.61
C LEU A 270 5.91 13.24 8.45
N LEU A 271 5.43 13.82 9.55
CA LEU A 271 4.28 14.73 9.58
C LEU A 271 4.67 16.20 9.44
N GLY A 272 5.96 16.51 9.55
CA GLY A 272 6.48 17.87 9.71
C GLY A 272 6.41 18.33 11.17
N THR A 273 7.14 19.40 11.47
CA THR A 273 6.93 20.17 12.71
C THR A 273 5.98 21.32 12.42
N PHE A 274 5.07 21.59 13.35
CA PHE A 274 4.37 22.87 13.36
C PHE A 274 5.26 23.88 14.08
N HIS A 275 6.02 24.67 13.32
CA HIS A 275 6.72 25.82 13.88
C HIS A 275 5.77 27.02 13.85
N PRO A 276 5.36 27.58 15.01
CA PRO A 276 4.67 28.86 15.00
C PRO A 276 5.59 29.91 14.38
N VAL A 277 5.13 30.53 13.29
CA VAL A 277 5.88 31.59 12.62
C VAL A 277 5.96 32.78 13.55
N ASP A 278 7.16 33.06 14.07
CA ASP A 278 7.43 34.29 14.80
C ASP A 278 7.67 35.41 13.79
N ILE A 279 6.61 36.16 13.51
CA ILE A 279 6.60 37.25 12.52
C ILE A 279 7.70 38.28 12.84
N GLN A 280 8.08 38.47 14.11
CA GLN A 280 9.16 39.39 14.44
C GLN A 280 10.53 38.91 13.95
N ARG A 281 10.79 37.61 13.99
CA ARG A 281 12.05 37.05 13.45
C ARG A 281 12.12 37.14 11.94
N GLU A 282 11.00 36.88 11.27
CA GLU A 282 10.86 37.03 9.81
C GLU A 282 11.07 38.50 9.39
N LEU A 283 10.46 39.46 10.10
CA LEU A 283 10.64 40.89 9.81
C LEU A 283 12.07 41.38 10.02
N VAL A 284 12.77 40.85 11.04
CA VAL A 284 14.20 41.17 11.26
C VAL A 284 15.07 40.61 10.14
N ALA A 285 14.77 39.41 9.63
CA ALA A 285 15.48 38.84 8.49
C ALA A 285 15.24 39.65 7.21
N LEU A 286 13.97 40.00 6.93
CA LEU A 286 13.58 40.84 5.80
C LEU A 286 14.21 42.24 5.89
N GLY A 287 14.27 42.81 7.08
CA GLY A 287 14.91 44.11 7.33
C GLY A 287 16.41 44.09 7.01
N ARG A 288 17.13 43.02 7.39
CA ARG A 288 18.55 42.88 7.00
C ARG A 288 18.74 42.70 5.51
N GLU A 289 17.86 41.96 4.83
CA GLU A 289 17.93 41.83 3.37
C GLU A 289 17.68 43.17 2.69
N PHE A 290 16.73 43.97 3.20
CA PHE A 290 16.48 45.31 2.69
C PHE A 290 17.67 46.25 2.91
N GLU A 291 18.26 46.26 4.11
CA GLU A 291 19.48 47.04 4.39
C GLU A 291 20.65 46.62 3.50
N ASN A 292 20.84 45.33 3.23
CA ASN A 292 21.91 44.87 2.33
C ASN A 292 21.64 45.21 0.85
N ALA A 293 20.38 45.36 0.44
CA ALA A 293 20.02 45.64 -0.95
C ALA A 293 19.96 47.14 -1.27
N PHE A 294 19.70 47.99 -0.27
CA PHE A 294 19.42 49.41 -0.45
C PHE A 294 20.21 50.36 0.46
N GLY A 295 21.03 49.82 1.38
CA GLY A 295 21.97 50.57 2.24
C GLY A 295 23.41 50.41 1.77
#